data_AF-A0A6A0HT36-F1
#
_entry.id   AF-A0A6A0HT36-F1
#
_cell.length_a   1.000
_cell.length_b   1.000
_cell.length_c   1.000
_cell.angle_alpha   90.00
_cell.angle_beta   90.00
_cell.angle_gamma   90.00
#
_symmetry.space_group_name_H-M   'P 1'
#
loop_
_entity.id
_entity.type
_entity.pdbx_description
1 polymer ?
#
loop_
_entity_poly.entity_id
_entity_poly.type
_entity_poly.pdbx_seq_one_letter_code
_entity_poly.pdbx_strand_id
1 'polypeptide(L)'
;MKANSHLFRIISLCAFLSYCDHGMNTLPEPAPGPEPEPELVCEPGQEELMPLDVGTYWFYQAWTPSTPETLKAEITRKVPVIIDGVTYEASALTPLYPFNRARPPFEFLYWNGPCGLYWLGGVSPTDTLFYKTLLFKYPAEVGESWTTIRINYDPVFCKFYFFDTLTVSLTRNYEMIDVGGHDNSPTFLP
;
A
#
# COMPACT_ATOMS: atom_id res chain seq x y z
N MET A 1 31.07 -4.73 3.69
CA MET A 1 29.77 -4.86 4.38
C MET A 1 29.23 -3.46 4.63
N LYS A 2 28.35 -2.98 3.75
CA LYS A 2 27.74 -1.64 3.86
C LYS A 2 26.39 -1.78 4.57
N ALA A 3 26.09 -0.77 5.38
CA ALA A 3 25.00 -0.74 6.35
C ALA A 3 23.63 -1.02 5.71
N ASN A 4 23.02 -2.13 6.13
CA ASN A 4 21.59 -2.40 5.99
C ASN A 4 20.87 -1.92 7.26
N SER A 5 19.59 -1.64 7.10
CA SER A 5 18.62 -1.23 8.12
C SER A 5 18.68 0.26 8.45
N HIS A 6 17.67 0.99 7.99
CA HIS A 6 16.97 2.06 8.71
C HIS A 6 15.98 2.84 7.83
N LEU A 7 15.84 2.52 6.54
CA LEU A 7 14.82 3.15 5.70
C LEU A 7 13.43 2.50 5.89
N PHE A 8 12.52 3.27 6.48
CA PHE A 8 11.06 3.16 6.44
C PHE A 8 10.40 1.94 7.11
N ARG A 9 10.44 1.93 8.45
CA ARG A 9 9.34 1.37 9.24
C ARG A 9 8.25 2.44 9.35
N ILE A 10 7.16 2.27 8.61
CA ILE A 10 5.77 2.71 8.83
C ILE A 10 5.13 2.82 7.44
N ILE A 11 4.68 1.68 6.90
CA ILE A 11 3.63 1.69 5.88
C ILE A 11 2.32 1.86 6.67
N SER A 12 1.90 3.12 6.85
CA SER A 12 0.60 3.42 7.44
C SER A 12 -0.47 3.13 6.38
N LEU A 13 -0.98 1.91 6.36
CA LEU A 13 -2.10 1.53 5.52
C LEU A 13 -3.38 2.12 6.14
N CYS A 14 -3.69 3.37 5.82
CA CYS A 14 -4.92 4.03 6.26
C CYS A 14 -6.13 3.40 5.54
N ALA A 15 -6.69 2.33 6.12
CA ALA A 15 -7.96 1.76 5.70
C ALA A 15 -9.11 2.64 6.22
N PHE A 16 -9.39 3.75 5.52
CA PHE A 16 -10.63 4.51 5.76
C PHE A 16 -11.79 3.79 5.07
N LEU A 17 -12.74 3.30 5.88
CA LEU A 17 -14.08 2.92 5.46
C LEU A 17 -14.89 4.21 5.33
N SER A 18 -15.14 4.66 4.10
CA SER A 18 -16.09 5.74 3.83
C SER A 18 -17.35 5.14 3.23
N TYR A 19 -18.49 5.39 3.87
CA TYR A 19 -19.82 5.03 3.41
C TYR A 19 -20.38 6.24 2.66
N CYS A 20 -20.46 6.18 1.33
CA CYS A 20 -21.14 7.20 0.55
C CYS A 20 -22.08 6.56 -0.48
N ASP A 21 -23.35 6.88 -0.29
CA ASP A 21 -24.50 6.62 -1.16
C ASP A 21 -24.40 7.51 -2.40
N HIS A 22 -24.41 6.96 -3.62
CA HIS A 22 -24.42 7.75 -4.86
C HIS A 22 -25.37 7.16 -5.91
N GLY A 23 -26.33 8.00 -6.31
CA GLY A 23 -27.27 7.77 -7.40
C GLY A 23 -26.60 7.79 -8.77
N MET A 24 -27.14 6.98 -9.68
CA MET A 24 -26.63 6.80 -11.03
C MET A 24 -27.07 7.97 -11.93
N ASN A 25 -26.09 8.75 -12.42
CA ASN A 25 -26.27 9.64 -13.55
C ASN A 25 -25.62 9.04 -14.79
N THR A 26 -26.28 9.22 -15.93
CA THR A 26 -25.89 8.74 -17.26
C THR A 26 -24.58 9.37 -17.73
N LEU A 27 -23.68 8.54 -18.26
CA LEU A 27 -22.34 8.91 -18.70
C LEU A 27 -22.37 9.74 -20.01
N PRO A 28 -21.68 10.89 -20.07
CA PRO A 28 -21.43 11.60 -21.32
C PRO A 28 -20.47 10.80 -22.25
N GLU A 29 -20.51 11.11 -23.54
CA GLU A 29 -19.64 10.51 -24.56
C GLU A 29 -18.14 10.59 -24.19
N PRO A 30 -17.35 9.56 -24.54
CA PRO A 30 -15.93 9.53 -24.22
C PRO A 30 -15.18 10.60 -25.02
N ALA A 31 -14.47 11.47 -24.29
CA ALA A 31 -13.48 12.37 -24.87
C ALA A 31 -12.40 11.55 -25.61
N PRO A 32 -11.73 12.14 -26.64
CA PRO A 32 -10.58 11.52 -27.27
C PRO A 32 -9.57 11.08 -26.20
N GLY A 33 -9.14 9.82 -26.30
CA GLY A 33 -8.31 9.17 -25.28
C GLY A 33 -7.00 9.93 -25.08
N PRO A 34 -6.50 10.02 -23.83
CA PRO A 34 -5.20 10.62 -23.55
C PRO A 34 -4.10 9.92 -24.36
N GLU A 35 -3.09 10.68 -24.77
CA GLU A 35 -1.85 10.10 -25.32
C GLU A 35 -1.31 9.05 -24.33
N PRO A 36 -0.79 7.91 -24.82
CA PRO A 36 -0.25 6.88 -23.94
C PRO A 36 0.87 7.48 -23.08
N GLU A 37 0.69 7.39 -21.76
CA GLU A 37 1.70 7.86 -20.82
C GLU A 37 3.03 7.14 -21.09
N PRO A 38 4.17 7.86 -21.03
CA PRO A 38 5.48 7.24 -21.21
C PRO A 38 5.66 6.11 -20.19
N GLU A 39 6.03 4.93 -20.68
CA GLU A 39 6.33 3.79 -19.82
C GLU A 39 7.43 4.17 -18.82
N LEU A 40 7.18 3.91 -17.53
CA LEU A 40 8.17 4.11 -16.45
C LEU A 40 9.38 3.20 -16.71
N VAL A 41 10.48 3.76 -17.21
CA VAL A 41 11.77 3.08 -17.32
C VAL A 41 12.47 3.16 -15.97
N CYS A 42 12.51 2.04 -15.26
CA CYS A 42 13.23 1.93 -13.99
C CYS A 42 14.36 0.93 -14.14
N GLU A 43 15.55 1.32 -13.70
CA GLU A 43 16.63 0.36 -13.48
C GLU A 43 16.19 -0.59 -12.35
N PRO A 44 16.34 -1.91 -12.50
CA PRO A 44 15.90 -2.88 -11.50
C PRO A 44 16.63 -2.61 -10.17
N GLY A 45 15.95 -1.97 -9.23
CA GLY A 45 16.38 -1.90 -7.84
C GLY A 45 16.20 -3.29 -7.24
N GLN A 46 17.29 -3.98 -6.90
CA GLN A 46 17.25 -5.31 -6.29
C GLN A 46 16.70 -5.32 -4.84
N GLU A 47 16.10 -4.23 -4.39
CA GLU A 47 15.69 -4.09 -3.00
C GLU A 47 14.24 -4.55 -2.83
N GLU A 48 14.09 -5.63 -2.06
CA GLU A 48 12.79 -6.11 -1.63
C GLU A 48 12.18 -5.09 -0.66
N LEU A 49 11.21 -4.30 -1.13
CA LEU A 49 10.53 -3.30 -0.31
C LEU A 49 9.61 -3.92 0.75
N MET A 50 9.07 -5.09 0.43
CA MET A 50 8.23 -5.87 1.31
C MET A 50 8.66 -7.34 1.18
N PRO A 51 9.14 -7.98 2.25
CA PRO A 51 9.17 -9.43 2.40
C PRO A 51 7.86 -10.10 1.96
N LEU A 52 7.91 -10.75 0.80
CA LEU A 52 6.75 -11.35 0.14
C LEU A 52 6.80 -12.89 0.07
N ASP A 53 7.69 -13.53 0.84
CA ASP A 53 7.74 -14.99 0.94
C ASP A 53 6.57 -15.57 1.73
N VAL A 54 6.13 -16.77 1.35
CA VAL A 54 5.03 -17.48 2.01
C VAL A 54 5.37 -17.74 3.48
N GLY A 55 4.41 -17.48 4.37
CA GLY A 55 4.58 -17.55 5.83
C GLY A 55 5.10 -16.25 6.46
N THR A 56 5.55 -15.29 5.65
CA THR A 56 5.85 -13.95 6.14
C THR A 56 4.58 -13.22 6.55
N TYR A 57 4.63 -12.45 7.63
CA TYR A 57 3.50 -11.67 8.10
C TYR A 57 3.92 -10.29 8.58
N TRP A 58 2.92 -9.41 8.63
CA TRP A 58 3.02 -8.00 8.92
C TRP A 58 1.98 -7.63 9.98
N PHE A 59 2.34 -6.72 10.88
CA PHE A 59 1.38 -6.09 11.78
C PHE A 59 1.18 -4.63 11.36
N TYR A 60 -0.06 -4.27 11.09
CA TYR A 60 -0.46 -2.90 10.77
C TYR A 60 -1.24 -2.33 11.95
N GLN A 61 -0.90 -1.11 12.35
CA GLN A 61 -1.75 -0.34 13.26
C GLN A 61 -2.75 0.43 12.43
N ALA A 62 -4.02 0.04 12.52
CA ALA A 62 -5.12 0.82 11.99
C ALA A 62 -5.51 1.86 13.04
N TRP A 63 -5.35 3.13 12.68
CA TRP A 63 -5.77 4.23 13.54
C TRP A 63 -7.30 4.36 13.44
N THR A 64 -8.01 3.91 14.46
CA THR A 64 -9.42 4.25 14.64
C THR A 64 -9.53 5.25 15.79
N PRO A 65 -10.46 6.23 15.73
CA PRO A 65 -10.56 7.29 16.75
C PRO A 65 -10.78 6.78 18.19
N SER A 66 -11.32 5.57 18.35
CA SER A 66 -11.70 5.02 19.66
C SER A 66 -10.69 4.02 20.22
N THR A 67 -10.00 3.25 19.37
CA THR A 67 -9.05 2.21 19.80
C THR A 67 -8.07 1.88 18.68
N PRO A 68 -6.75 2.05 18.86
CA PRO A 68 -5.79 1.59 17.86
C PRO A 68 -5.91 0.06 17.73
N GLU A 69 -6.26 -0.40 16.53
CA GLU A 69 -6.39 -1.82 16.24
C GLU A 69 -5.12 -2.32 15.57
N THR A 70 -4.68 -3.52 15.96
CA THR A 70 -3.58 -4.20 15.28
C THR A 70 -4.14 -5.26 14.34
N LEU A 71 -3.89 -5.11 13.05
CA LEU A 71 -4.21 -6.07 12.01
C LEU A 71 -2.96 -6.90 11.71
N LYS A 72 -3.05 -8.23 11.83
CA LYS A 72 -2.04 -9.13 11.25
C LYS A 72 -2.42 -9.35 9.78
N ALA A 73 -1.46 -9.33 8.87
CA ALA A 73 -1.66 -9.86 7.52
C ALA A 73 -0.52 -10.80 7.14
N GLU A 74 -0.82 -11.88 6.44
CA GLU A 74 0.11 -12.97 6.18
C GLU A 74 0.13 -13.33 4.70
N ILE A 75 1.32 -13.60 4.17
CA ILE A 75 1.48 -14.14 2.83
C ILE A 75 1.18 -15.63 2.86
N THR A 76 0.07 -16.02 2.25
CA THR A 76 -0.45 -17.40 2.32
C THR A 76 0.02 -18.27 1.17
N ARG A 77 0.24 -17.68 -0.02
CA ARG A 77 0.61 -18.40 -1.24
C ARG A 77 1.16 -17.46 -2.32
N LYS A 78 1.75 -18.05 -3.36
CA LYS A 78 2.04 -17.38 -4.64
C LYS A 78 0.92 -17.66 -5.65
N VAL A 79 0.62 -16.69 -6.50
CA VAL A 79 -0.47 -16.75 -7.48
C VAL A 79 0.03 -16.20 -8.82
N PRO A 80 -0.08 -16.93 -9.94
CA PRO A 80 0.19 -16.37 -11.25
C PRO A 80 -0.94 -15.40 -11.64
N VAL A 81 -0.59 -14.16 -11.95
CA VAL A 81 -1.52 -13.11 -12.37
C VAL A 81 -1.19 -12.71 -13.80
N ILE A 82 -2.18 -12.74 -14.69
CA ILE A 82 -1.99 -12.38 -16.10
C ILE A 82 -2.66 -11.03 -16.34
N ILE A 83 -1.87 -10.02 -16.71
CA ILE A 83 -2.33 -8.67 -17.05
C ILE A 83 -1.71 -8.30 -18.39
N ASP A 84 -2.55 -7.97 -19.37
CA ASP A 84 -2.15 -7.63 -20.74
C ASP A 84 -1.21 -8.66 -21.40
N GLY A 85 -1.48 -9.94 -21.13
CA GLY A 85 -0.70 -11.07 -21.65
C GLY A 85 0.64 -11.33 -20.94
N VAL A 86 1.01 -10.52 -19.95
CA VAL A 86 2.21 -10.72 -19.13
C VAL A 86 1.84 -11.43 -17.83
N THR A 87 2.60 -12.48 -17.50
CA THR A 87 2.43 -13.23 -16.25
C THR A 87 3.34 -12.67 -15.16
N TYR A 88 2.75 -12.36 -14.01
CA TYR A 88 3.42 -11.92 -12.79
C TYR A 88 3.24 -12.97 -11.69
N GLU A 89 4.30 -13.28 -10.96
CA GLU A 89 4.20 -14.12 -9.76
C GLU A 89 3.85 -13.25 -8.55
N ALA A 90 2.55 -13.15 -8.26
CA ALA A 90 2.05 -12.35 -7.15
C ALA A 90 2.11 -13.12 -5.83
N SER A 91 2.24 -12.40 -4.73
CA SER A 91 2.16 -12.93 -3.37
C SER A 91 0.81 -12.54 -2.76
N ALA A 92 0.02 -13.54 -2.36
CA ALA A 92 -1.31 -13.35 -1.81
C ALA A 92 -1.22 -13.06 -0.31
N LEU A 93 -1.66 -11.86 0.08
CA LEU A 93 -1.69 -11.37 1.44
C LEU A 93 -3.11 -11.47 2.00
N THR A 94 -3.29 -12.30 3.02
CA THR A 94 -4.55 -12.47 3.74
C THR A 94 -4.56 -11.60 4.99
N PRO A 95 -5.48 -10.63 5.12
CA PRO A 95 -5.69 -9.90 6.37
C PRO A 95 -6.41 -10.78 7.41
N LEU A 96 -5.83 -10.88 8.60
CA LEU A 96 -6.34 -11.64 9.74
C LEU A 96 -6.89 -10.67 10.78
N TYR A 97 -8.21 -10.42 10.71
CA TYR A 97 -8.90 -9.54 11.65
C TYR A 97 -9.11 -10.24 13.01
N PRO A 98 -8.59 -9.69 14.12
CA PRO A 98 -8.66 -10.35 15.43
C PRO A 98 -10.09 -10.56 15.93
N PHE A 99 -11.04 -9.69 15.56
CA PHE A 99 -12.40 -9.67 16.11
C PHE A 99 -13.51 -10.06 15.13
N ASN A 100 -13.19 -10.32 13.85
CA ASN A 100 -14.22 -10.58 12.85
C ASN A 100 -13.91 -11.82 11.99
N ARG A 101 -14.07 -13.00 12.60
CA ARG A 101 -13.94 -14.31 11.93
C ARG A 101 -15.07 -14.63 10.95
N ALA A 102 -16.14 -13.83 10.94
CA ALA A 102 -17.31 -14.09 10.09
C ALA A 102 -17.17 -13.48 8.68
N ARG A 103 -16.10 -12.73 8.40
CA ARG A 103 -15.86 -12.19 7.06
C ARG A 103 -15.37 -13.30 6.12
N PRO A 104 -15.95 -13.42 4.92
CA PRO A 104 -15.41 -14.30 3.89
C PRO A 104 -13.93 -13.95 3.63
N PRO A 105 -13.08 -14.96 3.42
CA PRO A 105 -11.66 -14.73 3.18
C PRO A 105 -11.48 -13.94 1.88
N PHE A 106 -10.49 -13.06 1.86
CA PHE A 106 -10.05 -12.36 0.66
C PHE A 106 -8.55 -12.14 0.75
N GLU A 107 -7.91 -12.03 -0.40
CA GLU A 107 -6.47 -11.88 -0.54
C GLU A 107 -6.17 -10.66 -1.41
N PHE A 108 -5.24 -9.82 -0.97
CA PHE A 108 -4.64 -8.81 -1.83
C PHE A 108 -3.37 -9.35 -2.46
N LEU A 109 -3.11 -9.00 -3.71
CA LEU A 109 -2.01 -9.55 -4.49
C LEU A 109 -0.90 -8.51 -4.63
N TYR A 110 0.30 -8.82 -4.14
CA TYR A 110 1.45 -7.91 -4.19
C TYR A 110 2.60 -8.49 -4.99
N TRP A 111 3.43 -7.62 -5.57
CA TRP A 111 4.61 -8.01 -6.32
C TRP A 111 5.71 -6.96 -6.20
N ASN A 112 6.92 -7.38 -5.83
CA ASN A 112 8.11 -6.54 -5.94
C ASN A 112 8.57 -6.55 -7.41
N GLY A 113 8.27 -5.46 -8.11
CA GLY A 113 8.68 -5.24 -9.49
C GLY A 113 9.92 -4.36 -9.60
N PRO A 114 10.38 -4.09 -10.84
CA PRO A 114 11.62 -3.35 -11.07
C PRO A 114 11.57 -1.89 -10.57
N CYS A 115 10.39 -1.27 -10.53
CA CYS A 115 10.19 0.10 -10.04
C CYS A 115 9.73 0.17 -8.57
N GLY A 116 9.73 -0.94 -7.84
CA GLY A 116 9.25 -0.98 -6.45
C GLY A 116 8.05 -1.91 -6.24
N LEU A 117 7.19 -1.58 -5.29
CA LEU A 117 6.10 -2.46 -4.86
C LEU A 117 4.84 -2.17 -5.66
N TYR A 118 4.30 -3.22 -6.29
CA TYR A 118 3.05 -3.17 -7.03
C TYR A 118 1.94 -3.86 -6.27
N TRP A 119 0.74 -3.30 -6.41
CA TRP A 119 -0.50 -3.97 -6.11
C TRP A 119 -1.05 -4.53 -7.42
N LEU A 120 -1.32 -5.82 -7.45
CA LEU A 120 -1.83 -6.57 -8.62
C LEU A 120 -3.32 -6.91 -8.50
N GLY A 121 -4.01 -6.28 -7.54
CA GLY A 121 -5.44 -6.47 -7.28
C GLY A 121 -5.75 -7.45 -6.13
N GLY A 122 -6.77 -8.28 -6.31
CA GLY A 122 -7.25 -9.15 -5.23
C GLY A 122 -8.14 -10.30 -5.70
N VAL A 123 -8.26 -11.29 -4.82
CA VAL A 123 -9.06 -12.50 -5.03
C VAL A 123 -9.95 -12.74 -3.81
N SER A 124 -11.20 -13.07 -4.06
CA SER A 124 -12.17 -13.54 -3.06
C SER A 124 -12.91 -14.77 -3.64
N PRO A 125 -13.71 -15.49 -2.85
CA PRO A 125 -14.52 -16.59 -3.35
C PRO A 125 -15.50 -16.21 -4.47
N THR A 126 -15.92 -14.96 -4.54
CA THR A 126 -16.99 -14.48 -5.44
C THR A 126 -16.50 -13.48 -6.47
N ASP A 127 -15.26 -13.01 -6.36
CA ASP A 127 -14.74 -11.98 -7.23
C ASP A 127 -13.22 -12.04 -7.38
N THR A 128 -12.73 -11.60 -8.53
CA THR A 128 -11.30 -11.49 -8.81
C THR A 128 -11.07 -10.26 -9.67
N LEU A 129 -10.23 -9.36 -9.17
CA LEU A 129 -9.87 -8.13 -9.84
C LEU A 129 -8.37 -8.12 -10.01
N PHE A 130 -7.89 -8.19 -11.25
CA PHE A 130 -6.48 -8.02 -11.58
C PHE A 130 -6.26 -6.64 -12.17
N TYR A 131 -5.35 -5.90 -11.55
CA TYR A 131 -4.98 -4.56 -11.99
C TYR A 131 -3.60 -4.22 -11.45
N LYS A 132 -2.68 -3.80 -12.33
CA LYS A 132 -1.31 -3.48 -11.95
C LYS A 132 -1.20 -1.98 -11.66
N THR A 133 -0.97 -1.64 -10.39
CA THR A 133 -0.71 -0.25 -9.97
C THR A 133 0.54 -0.18 -9.10
N LEU A 134 1.35 0.85 -9.30
CA LEU A 134 2.53 1.11 -8.48
C LEU A 134 2.08 1.63 -7.11
N LEU A 135 2.38 0.89 -6.04
CA LEU A 135 2.04 1.29 -4.69
C LEU A 135 3.17 2.15 -4.09
N PHE A 136 4.40 1.65 -4.13
CA PHE A 136 5.59 2.37 -3.70
C PHE A 136 6.65 2.37 -4.79
N LYS A 137 7.07 3.56 -5.22
CA LYS A 137 8.18 3.74 -6.15
C LYS A 137 9.51 3.51 -5.41
N TYR A 138 10.42 2.75 -6.02
CA TYR A 138 11.81 2.64 -5.59
C TYR A 138 12.76 2.30 -6.76
N PRO A 139 13.93 2.94 -6.84
CA PRO A 139 14.33 4.12 -6.07
C PRO A 139 13.40 5.30 -6.36
N ALA A 140 13.20 6.15 -5.35
CA ALA A 140 12.40 7.36 -5.47
C ALA A 140 13.21 8.57 -4.96
N GLU A 141 13.06 9.70 -5.62
CA GLU A 141 13.74 10.94 -5.27
C GLU A 141 12.81 11.92 -4.56
N VAL A 142 13.38 12.74 -3.66
CA VAL A 142 12.62 13.81 -3.01
C VAL A 142 12.07 14.76 -4.07
N GLY A 143 10.78 15.08 -3.96
CA GLY A 143 10.05 15.92 -4.90
C GLY A 143 9.33 15.13 -5.99
N GLU A 144 9.60 13.83 -6.13
CA GLU A 144 8.83 12.99 -7.03
C GLU A 144 7.43 12.70 -6.49
N SER A 145 6.50 12.55 -7.43
CA SER A 145 5.15 12.08 -7.16
C SER A 145 4.73 11.04 -8.18
N TRP A 146 3.93 10.07 -7.75
CA TRP A 146 3.29 9.11 -8.63
C TRP A 146 1.84 8.92 -8.21
N THR A 147 1.06 8.44 -9.16
CA THR A 147 -0.36 8.19 -8.97
C THR A 147 -0.58 6.69 -8.80
N THR A 148 -1.46 6.33 -7.87
CA THR A 148 -1.85 4.95 -7.63
C THR A 148 -3.36 4.86 -7.47
N ILE A 149 -3.96 3.81 -8.02
CA ILE A 149 -5.38 3.55 -7.85
C ILE A 149 -5.57 2.69 -6.61
N ARG A 150 -6.42 3.15 -5.70
CA ARG A 150 -6.77 2.35 -4.52
C ARG A 150 -7.79 1.30 -4.91
N ILE A 151 -7.53 0.05 -4.55
CA ILE A 151 -8.47 -1.05 -4.67
C ILE A 151 -9.04 -1.31 -3.29
N ASN A 152 -10.35 -1.42 -3.15
CA ASN A 152 -10.97 -1.80 -1.88
C ASN A 152 -11.75 -3.09 -2.05
N TYR A 153 -11.96 -3.79 -0.94
CA TYR A 153 -12.80 -4.96 -0.86
C TYR A 153 -14.05 -4.64 -0.03
N ASP A 154 -15.22 -4.91 -0.57
CA ASP A 154 -16.49 -4.82 0.14
C ASP A 154 -16.77 -6.17 0.81
N PRO A 155 -16.73 -6.26 2.16
CA PRO A 155 -16.98 -7.53 2.85
C PRO A 155 -18.45 -7.94 2.88
N VAL A 156 -19.40 -7.06 2.55
CA VAL A 156 -20.84 -7.35 2.49
C VAL A 156 -21.16 -8.02 1.16
N PHE A 157 -20.67 -7.45 0.05
CA PHE A 157 -20.89 -8.02 -1.29
C PHE A 157 -19.82 -9.00 -1.74
N CYS A 158 -18.71 -9.09 -1.00
CA CYS A 158 -17.55 -9.91 -1.31
C CYS A 158 -16.90 -9.57 -2.68
N LYS A 159 -16.86 -8.28 -3.01
CA LYS A 159 -16.36 -7.77 -4.30
C LYS A 159 -15.27 -6.73 -4.14
N PHE A 160 -14.37 -6.69 -5.11
CA PHE A 160 -13.39 -5.63 -5.24
C PHE A 160 -13.93 -4.50 -6.10
N TYR A 161 -13.49 -3.28 -5.80
CA TYR A 161 -13.81 -2.11 -6.59
C TYR A 161 -12.62 -1.16 -6.61
N PHE A 162 -12.49 -0.44 -7.72
CA PHE A 162 -11.64 0.73 -7.79
C PHE A 162 -12.26 1.84 -6.95
N PHE A 163 -11.45 2.44 -6.11
CA PHE A 163 -11.81 3.61 -5.33
C PHE A 163 -11.14 4.84 -5.94
N ASP A 164 -10.91 5.85 -5.11
CA ASP A 164 -10.21 7.05 -5.53
C ASP A 164 -8.77 6.79 -5.95
N THR A 165 -8.31 7.68 -6.80
CA THR A 165 -6.91 7.78 -7.21
C THR A 165 -6.14 8.59 -6.16
N LEU A 166 -5.01 8.07 -5.70
CA LEU A 166 -4.14 8.73 -4.73
C LEU A 166 -2.89 9.24 -5.45
N THR A 167 -2.52 10.49 -5.19
CA THR A 167 -1.20 11.00 -5.56
C THR A 167 -0.28 10.86 -4.35
N VAL A 168 0.73 10.00 -4.48
CA VAL A 168 1.78 9.83 -3.47
C VAL A 168 2.91 10.76 -3.85
N SER A 169 3.36 11.60 -2.90
CA SER A 169 4.49 12.51 -3.11
C SER A 169 5.56 12.24 -2.06
N LEU A 170 6.80 12.04 -2.50
CA LEU A 170 7.93 11.89 -1.61
C LEU A 170 8.45 13.27 -1.21
N THR A 171 8.17 13.67 0.02
CA THR A 171 8.66 14.94 0.57
C THR A 171 9.84 14.69 1.49
N ARG A 172 10.79 15.64 1.54
CA ARG A 172 11.86 15.59 2.53
C ARG A 172 11.27 15.97 3.88
N ASN A 173 11.18 15.00 4.78
CA ASN A 173 10.92 15.30 6.19
C ASN A 173 12.19 15.96 6.76
N TYR A 174 12.13 17.27 7.01
CA TYR A 174 13.05 17.89 7.96
C TYR A 174 12.48 17.58 9.35
N GLU A 175 13.07 16.65 10.10
CA GLU A 175 12.83 16.62 11.54
C GLU A 175 13.51 17.84 12.16
N MET A 176 12.78 18.55 13.02
CA MET A 176 13.34 19.65 13.80
C MET A 176 14.42 19.12 14.73
N ILE A 177 15.63 19.67 14.60
CA ILE A 177 16.66 19.55 15.63
C ILE A 177 16.09 20.22 16.88
N ASP A 178 15.90 19.46 17.95
CA ASP A 178 15.75 20.03 19.28
C ASP A 178 17.07 20.73 19.63
N VAL A 179 17.13 22.03 19.40
CA VAL A 179 18.26 22.86 19.84
C VAL A 179 18.03 23.11 21.32
N GLY A 180 18.46 22.14 22.14
CA GLY A 180 18.38 22.18 23.59
C GLY A 180 18.77 23.54 24.15
N GLY A 181 17.82 24.16 24.85
CA GLY A 181 17.95 25.48 25.43
C GLY A 181 17.13 25.64 26.70
N HIS A 182 17.03 24.60 27.54
CA HIS A 182 16.74 24.77 28.96
C HIS A 182 17.92 24.31 29.79
N ASP A 183 18.47 25.30 30.49
CA ASP A 183 19.62 25.35 31.36
C ASP A 183 19.66 24.21 32.41
N ASN A 184 20.58 23.26 32.21
CA ASN A 184 20.98 22.27 33.23
C ASN A 184 22.24 22.74 33.95
N SER A 185 22.22 23.95 34.53
CA SER A 185 23.22 24.35 35.50
C SER A 185 23.05 23.53 36.80
N PRO A 186 24.02 22.70 37.21
CA PRO A 186 23.96 22.05 38.51
C PRO A 186 24.28 23.07 39.60
N THR A 187 23.27 23.45 40.38
CA THR A 187 23.47 24.19 41.63
C THR A 187 24.09 23.25 42.66
N PHE A 188 25.40 23.37 42.88
CA PHE A 188 26.04 22.82 44.08
C PHE A 188 25.91 23.85 45.21
N LEU A 189 25.26 23.44 46.29
CA LEU A 189 25.23 24.16 47.56
C LEU A 189 26.63 24.27 48.17
N PRO A 190 26.87 25.33 48.97
CA PRO A 190 27.26 25.15 50.36
C PRO A 190 26.04 25.18 51.30
#